data_AF-A0A0C1ZCY7-F1
#
_entry.id   AF-A0A0C1ZCY7-F1
#
_cell.length_a   1.000
_cell.length_b   1.000
_cell.length_c   1.000
_cell.angle_alpha   90.00
_cell.angle_beta   90.00
_cell.angle_gamma   90.00
#
_symmetry.space_group_name_H-M   'P 1'
#
loop_
_entity.id
_entity.type
_entity.pdbx_description
1 polymer ?
#
loop_
_entity_poly.entity_id
_entity_poly.type
_entity_poly.pdbx_seq_one_letter_code
_entity_poly.pdbx_strand_id
1 'polypeptide(L)'
;MIAFEGVDGAGKSTVLALVAAHLRQSGVTVSMPRVGKEHSSRPIREIRRLTRDRSNLALLPRAESLLYVSREAQVLDEHVRPALARGETVLLDRSMLTSIVIGAYGRGLELEACETIASLASAGLDVDLTLIFDVDPRTSRIRKRLEKIRSQRSRDGGRKGLSGSGFKERIRSGYLELAKRDRLPVFHTERSGPHEVAARVIAMLEHGAFEEPAEDATPWFITAPDVPFEVAVASLPPLVQLYFTRRMPMGRALRAGLLERERELAIWAADLEDPLLAPAAELAPELVLARLGALESSVVSKDALRQRLLESHPVEVARSLARVEGDAADRMRIQLAEAAPGAVVESLMGRADAFATSLRDRLWKHADAYERALGLQGCDDADSWRRREKLLQKDPALVISNLRGLASERVDPILTRFAELAPKPVLQALQGRGDATAHALRRQLLDTGREVIDSLIGLDDPSAWALREQMLDRWPSTVAWSLGGLADHAQTPAMLERCRACAPTDLFVSRRLYQATTTDSSSSK
;
A
#
# COMPACT_ATOMS: atom_id res chain seq x y z
N MET A 1 21.92 24.32 2.80
CA MET A 1 20.82 23.35 3.03
C MET A 1 20.58 22.55 1.76
N ILE A 2 20.54 21.22 1.87
CA ILE A 2 20.35 20.30 0.73
C ILE A 2 19.08 19.46 0.98
N ALA A 3 18.17 19.41 0.01
CA ALA A 3 16.92 18.65 0.10
C ALA A 3 16.95 17.37 -0.72
N PHE A 4 16.48 16.27 -0.13
CA PHE A 4 16.32 14.96 -0.77
C PHE A 4 14.84 14.73 -1.03
N GLU A 5 14.46 14.70 -2.31
CA GLU A 5 13.07 14.71 -2.78
C GLU A 5 12.73 13.50 -3.65
N GLY A 6 11.45 13.18 -3.79
CA GLY A 6 10.98 12.04 -4.59
C GLY A 6 9.89 11.20 -3.91
N VAL A 7 9.36 10.21 -4.62
CA VAL A 7 8.26 9.37 -4.10
C VAL A 7 8.69 8.53 -2.89
N ASP A 8 7.72 8.13 -2.07
CA ASP A 8 8.05 7.27 -0.94
C ASP A 8 8.49 5.87 -1.41
N GLY A 9 9.62 5.37 -0.89
CA GLY A 9 10.21 4.10 -1.30
C GLY A 9 11.38 4.25 -2.28
N ALA A 10 11.74 5.49 -2.66
CA ALA A 10 12.90 5.79 -3.49
C ALA A 10 14.26 5.59 -2.79
N GLY A 11 14.30 5.33 -1.49
CA GLY A 11 15.57 5.13 -0.76
C GLY A 11 16.22 6.40 -0.20
N LYS A 12 15.57 7.57 -0.33
CA LYS A 12 16.04 8.89 0.14
C LYS A 12 16.64 8.88 1.55
N SER A 13 15.90 8.37 2.54
CA SER A 13 16.35 8.37 3.93
C SER A 13 17.60 7.52 4.15
N THR A 14 17.76 6.45 3.37
CA THR A 14 18.95 5.59 3.42
C THR A 14 20.15 6.30 2.81
N VAL A 15 19.99 6.87 1.62
CA VAL A 15 21.05 7.62 0.94
C VAL A 15 21.46 8.86 1.75
N LEU A 16 20.48 9.61 2.28
CA LEU A 16 20.73 10.77 3.14
C LEU A 16 21.58 10.40 4.35
N ALA A 17 21.30 9.26 5.01
CA ALA A 17 22.10 8.81 6.15
C ALA A 17 23.55 8.46 5.76
N LEU A 18 23.75 7.83 4.60
CA LEU A 18 25.07 7.52 4.06
C LEU A 18 25.87 8.79 3.73
N VAL A 19 25.24 9.74 3.04
CA VAL A 19 25.84 11.04 2.71
C VAL A 19 26.17 11.83 3.97
N ALA A 20 25.27 11.84 4.96
CA ALA A 20 25.52 12.50 6.26
C ALA A 20 26.72 11.88 6.99
N ALA A 21 26.88 10.56 6.94
CA ALA A 21 28.02 9.88 7.54
C ALA A 21 29.33 10.26 6.83
N HIS A 22 29.35 10.27 5.51
CA HIS A 22 30.51 10.70 4.70
C HIS A 22 30.93 12.13 5.01
N LEU A 23 29.99 13.08 4.94
CA LEU A 23 30.26 14.50 5.23
C LEU A 23 30.83 14.71 6.64
N ARG A 24 30.32 13.99 7.64
CA ARG A 24 30.85 14.04 9.01
C ARG A 24 32.26 13.47 9.11
N GLN A 25 32.55 12.38 8.41
CA GLN A 25 33.91 11.82 8.34
C GLN A 25 34.89 12.79 7.67
N SER A 26 34.41 13.60 6.72
CA SER A 26 35.16 14.69 6.10
C SER A 26 35.22 15.98 6.94
N GLY A 27 34.78 15.95 8.20
CA GLY A 27 34.86 17.09 9.12
C GLY A 27 33.74 18.13 8.99
N VAL A 28 32.70 17.87 8.17
CA VAL A 28 31.55 18.78 8.03
C VAL A 28 30.55 18.55 9.16
N THR A 29 30.14 19.64 9.82
CA THR A 29 29.06 19.56 10.82
C THR A 29 27.71 19.45 10.12
N VAL A 30 27.03 18.30 10.28
CA VAL A 30 25.77 17.98 9.59
C VAL A 30 24.57 17.92 10.54
N SER A 31 23.57 18.74 10.25
CA SER A 31 22.26 18.74 10.90
C SER A 31 21.23 17.96 10.08
N MET A 32 20.43 17.12 10.75
CA MET A 32 19.31 16.41 10.14
C MET A 32 18.05 16.65 10.99
N PRO A 33 17.18 17.62 10.61
CA PRO A 33 15.94 17.92 11.35
C PRO A 33 14.97 16.74 11.50
N ARG A 34 15.20 15.67 10.74
CA ARG A 34 14.43 14.44 10.78
C ARG A 34 15.38 13.24 10.80
N VAL A 35 15.44 12.54 11.94
CA VAL A 35 16.19 11.29 12.09
C VAL A 35 15.20 10.13 12.18
N GLY A 36 15.36 9.09 11.35
CA GLY A 36 14.58 7.85 11.52
C GLY A 36 13.06 7.94 11.37
N LYS A 37 12.55 8.86 10.52
CA LYS A 37 11.10 9.19 10.31
C LYS A 37 10.40 9.91 11.47
N GLU A 38 11.10 10.25 12.53
CA GLU A 38 10.54 10.88 13.73
C GLU A 38 10.95 12.36 13.84
N HIS A 39 10.09 13.14 14.49
CA HIS A 39 10.32 14.58 14.76
C HIS A 39 10.23 14.79 16.27
N SER A 40 11.17 15.53 16.84
CA SER A 40 11.20 15.86 18.29
C SER A 40 10.13 16.88 18.69
N SER A 41 9.67 17.71 17.76
CA SER A 41 8.63 18.71 17.98
C SER A 41 7.21 18.12 18.04
N ARG A 42 6.46 18.50 19.08
CA ARG A 42 5.06 18.06 19.28
C ARG A 42 4.13 18.58 18.17
N PRO A 43 4.09 19.88 17.82
CA PRO A 43 3.27 20.37 16.71
C PRO A 43 3.51 19.61 15.40
N ILE A 44 4.78 19.37 15.05
CA ILE A 44 5.17 18.64 13.83
C ILE A 44 4.61 17.22 13.84
N ARG A 45 4.70 16.51 14.98
CA ARG A 45 4.13 15.16 15.13
C ARG A 45 2.61 15.14 15.00
N GLU A 46 1.90 16.09 15.61
CA GLU A 46 0.43 16.15 15.56
C GLU A 46 -0.07 16.42 14.13
N ILE A 47 0.50 17.40 13.43
CA ILE A 47 0.15 17.69 12.03
C ILE A 47 0.45 16.47 11.14
N ARG A 48 1.59 15.82 11.36
CA ARG A 48 1.96 14.60 10.64
C ARG A 48 1.00 13.45 10.95
N ARG A 49 0.52 13.31 12.19
CA ARG A 49 -0.47 12.29 12.56
C ARG A 49 -1.77 12.56 11.81
N LEU A 50 -2.27 13.79 11.86
CA LEU A 50 -3.52 14.20 11.21
C LEU A 50 -3.52 13.93 9.70
N THR A 51 -2.44 14.30 9.00
CA THR A 51 -2.29 14.09 7.55
C THR A 51 -2.05 12.63 7.15
N ARG A 52 -1.60 11.77 8.08
CA ARG A 52 -1.37 10.34 7.82
C ARG A 52 -2.52 9.45 8.23
N ASP A 53 -3.36 9.91 9.15
CA ASP A 53 -4.47 9.14 9.68
C ASP A 53 -5.46 8.80 8.55
N ARG A 54 -5.67 7.51 8.35
CA ARG A 54 -6.54 6.96 7.33
C ARG A 54 -8.02 7.23 7.62
N SER A 55 -8.38 7.44 8.89
CA SER A 55 -9.75 7.73 9.32
C SER A 55 -10.21 9.13 8.89
N ASN A 56 -9.28 10.04 8.61
CA ASN A 56 -9.54 11.41 8.18
C ASN A 56 -9.98 11.50 6.71
N LEU A 57 -10.98 10.70 6.29
CA LEU A 57 -11.50 10.65 4.93
C LEU A 57 -11.99 12.01 4.41
N ALA A 58 -12.62 12.79 5.28
CA ALA A 58 -13.14 14.13 5.01
C ALA A 58 -12.08 15.23 4.82
N LEU A 59 -10.79 14.95 5.04
CA LEU A 59 -9.74 15.96 4.88
C LEU A 59 -9.61 16.37 3.40
N LEU A 60 -10.10 17.56 3.07
CA LEU A 60 -10.12 18.08 1.70
C LEU A 60 -8.70 18.37 1.17
N PRO A 61 -8.48 18.28 -0.16
CA PRO A 61 -7.21 18.63 -0.83
C PRO A 61 -6.51 19.89 -0.33
N ARG A 62 -7.24 21.01 -0.26
CA ARG A 62 -6.72 22.31 0.17
C ARG A 62 -6.24 22.28 1.61
N ALA A 63 -7.05 21.72 2.52
CA ALA A 63 -6.69 21.58 3.93
C ALA A 63 -5.48 20.66 4.11
N GLU A 64 -5.41 19.54 3.37
CA GLU A 64 -4.26 18.63 3.43
C GLU A 64 -2.96 19.32 2.96
N SER A 65 -3.02 20.07 1.85
CA SER A 65 -1.86 20.81 1.34
C SER A 65 -1.37 21.86 2.35
N LEU A 66 -2.27 22.65 2.92
CA LEU A 66 -1.94 23.65 3.93
C LEU A 66 -1.34 23.02 5.19
N LEU A 67 -1.83 21.86 5.64
CA LEU A 67 -1.22 21.13 6.76
C LEU A 67 0.20 20.66 6.45
N TYR A 68 0.50 20.24 5.22
CA TYR A 68 1.89 19.94 4.83
C TYR A 68 2.76 21.19 4.89
N VAL A 69 2.28 22.32 4.37
CA VAL A 69 2.98 23.61 4.43
C VAL A 69 3.23 24.04 5.88
N SER A 70 2.20 24.01 6.75
CA SER A 70 2.34 24.37 8.17
C SER A 70 3.36 23.51 8.89
N ARG A 71 3.43 22.20 8.57
CA ARG A 71 4.44 21.31 9.14
C ARG A 71 5.84 21.74 8.73
N GLU A 72 6.05 21.99 7.44
CA GLU A 72 7.38 22.37 6.93
C GLU A 72 7.81 23.73 7.48
N ALA A 73 6.92 24.72 7.59
CA ALA A 73 7.22 26.01 8.21
C ALA A 73 7.74 25.82 9.65
N GLN A 74 7.08 24.97 10.44
CA GLN A 74 7.54 24.64 11.79
C GLN A 74 8.93 23.99 11.81
N VAL A 75 9.23 23.08 10.87
CA VAL A 75 10.57 22.48 10.75
C VAL A 75 11.62 23.54 10.45
N LEU A 76 11.31 24.48 9.55
CA LEU A 76 12.25 25.52 9.15
C LEU A 76 12.63 26.39 10.35
N ASP A 77 11.65 26.87 11.12
CA ASP A 77 11.90 27.79 12.22
C ASP A 77 12.49 27.10 13.47
N GLU A 78 12.02 25.91 13.83
CA GLU A 78 12.49 25.22 15.05
C GLU A 78 13.85 24.53 14.88
N HIS A 79 14.20 24.12 13.66
CA HIS A 79 15.36 23.25 13.44
C HIS A 79 16.32 23.78 12.40
N VAL A 80 15.82 24.23 11.24
CA VAL A 80 16.70 24.61 10.13
C VAL A 80 17.38 25.95 10.38
N ARG A 81 16.63 27.01 10.69
CA ARG A 81 17.22 28.35 10.95
C ARG A 81 18.26 28.30 12.08
N PRO A 82 18.00 27.66 13.23
CA PRO A 82 19.02 27.55 14.27
C PRO A 82 20.27 26.79 13.84
N ALA A 83 20.13 25.72 13.04
CA ALA A 83 21.27 24.96 12.54
C ALA A 83 22.12 25.77 11.54
N LEU A 84 21.46 26.47 10.61
CA LEU A 84 22.14 27.36 9.67
C LEU A 84 22.82 28.53 10.39
N ALA A 85 22.21 29.09 11.42
CA ALA A 85 22.83 30.14 12.25
C ALA A 85 24.10 29.66 12.98
N ARG A 86 24.25 28.36 13.22
CA ARG A 86 25.48 27.74 13.76
C ARG A 86 26.49 27.33 12.68
N GLY A 87 26.21 27.63 11.40
CA GLY A 87 27.07 27.24 10.28
C GLY A 87 27.00 25.75 9.92
N GLU A 88 25.96 25.03 10.37
CA GLU A 88 25.81 23.61 10.07
C GLU A 88 25.28 23.37 8.66
N THR A 89 25.74 22.31 8.01
CA THR A 89 25.12 21.81 6.77
C THR A 89 23.84 21.07 7.10
N VAL A 90 22.69 21.59 6.66
CA VAL A 90 21.38 20.95 6.89
C VAL A 90 21.01 20.03 5.73
N LEU A 91 20.73 18.75 6.02
CA LEU A 91 20.18 17.79 5.08
C LEU A 91 18.71 17.50 5.39
N LEU A 92 17.82 17.69 4.41
CA LEU A 92 16.38 17.52 4.58
C LEU A 92 15.85 16.24 3.90
N ASP A 93 15.16 15.38 4.66
CA ASP A 93 14.27 14.33 4.11
C ASP A 93 12.91 14.96 3.80
N ARG A 94 12.84 15.55 2.60
CA ARG A 94 11.75 16.41 2.05
C ARG A 94 11.80 17.87 2.52
N SER A 95 11.29 18.74 1.67
CA SER A 95 11.21 20.20 1.80
C SER A 95 9.81 20.71 1.40
N MET A 96 9.66 22.03 1.26
CA MET A 96 8.47 22.67 0.71
C MET A 96 8.07 22.13 -0.67
N LEU A 97 9.02 21.64 -1.47
CA LEU A 97 8.74 21.04 -2.78
C LEU A 97 7.78 19.84 -2.68
N THR A 98 7.91 19.01 -1.63
CA THR A 98 6.94 17.93 -1.38
C THR A 98 5.51 18.47 -1.23
N SER A 99 5.33 19.60 -0.54
CA SER A 99 4.01 20.19 -0.29
C SER A 99 3.38 20.69 -1.60
N ILE A 100 4.17 21.35 -2.45
CA ILE A 100 3.77 21.77 -3.80
C ILE A 100 3.35 20.57 -4.64
N VAL A 101 4.21 19.54 -4.73
CA VAL A 101 3.95 18.35 -5.55
C VAL A 101 2.70 17.60 -5.09
N ILE A 102 2.47 17.48 -3.78
CA ILE A 102 1.27 16.84 -3.26
C ILE A 102 0.02 17.66 -3.59
N GLY A 103 0.07 18.99 -3.40
CA GLY A 103 -1.05 19.89 -3.66
C GLY A 103 -1.42 19.92 -5.14
N ALA A 104 -0.48 20.34 -5.98
CA ALA A 104 -0.72 20.55 -7.40
C ALA A 104 -0.94 19.22 -8.15
N TYR A 105 0.07 18.36 -8.17
CA TYR A 105 0.02 17.13 -8.97
C TYR A 105 -0.74 15.99 -8.28
N GLY A 106 -0.54 15.82 -6.97
CA GLY A 106 -1.21 14.77 -6.22
C GLY A 106 -2.72 14.97 -6.12
N ARG A 107 -3.13 16.22 -5.85
CA ARG A 107 -4.49 16.60 -5.47
C ARG A 107 -5.20 17.57 -6.42
N GLY A 108 -4.55 18.01 -7.50
CA GLY A 108 -5.17 18.83 -8.54
C GLY A 108 -5.41 20.29 -8.14
N LEU A 109 -4.62 20.82 -7.20
CA LEU A 109 -4.64 22.25 -6.91
C LEU A 109 -3.86 23.02 -7.99
N GLU A 110 -4.12 24.32 -8.06
CA GLU A 110 -3.42 25.22 -8.97
C GLU A 110 -1.96 25.39 -8.51
N LEU A 111 -1.00 25.27 -9.44
CA LEU A 111 0.43 25.18 -9.13
C LEU A 111 0.97 26.50 -8.55
N GLU A 112 0.62 27.63 -9.16
CA GLU A 112 1.06 28.96 -8.75
C GLU A 112 0.57 29.29 -7.34
N ALA A 113 -0.68 28.96 -7.02
CA ALA A 113 -1.20 29.06 -5.66
C ALA A 113 -0.39 28.23 -4.64
N CYS A 114 0.00 27.00 -5.00
CA CYS A 114 0.81 26.16 -4.12
C CYS A 114 2.21 26.73 -3.90
N GLU A 115 2.84 27.27 -4.96
CA GLU A 115 4.15 27.92 -4.90
C GLU A 115 4.11 29.21 -4.08
N THR A 116 3.09 30.04 -4.27
CA THR A 116 2.88 31.28 -3.51
C THR A 116 2.78 31.01 -2.01
N ILE A 117 1.97 30.01 -1.63
CA ILE A 117 1.80 29.62 -0.22
C ILE A 117 3.11 29.04 0.34
N ALA A 118 3.84 28.24 -0.44
CA ALA A 118 5.12 27.68 -0.03
C ALA A 118 6.19 28.76 0.17
N SER A 119 6.24 29.77 -0.70
CA SER A 119 7.15 30.91 -0.60
C SER A 119 6.85 31.76 0.64
N LEU A 120 5.57 32.01 0.92
CA LEU A 120 5.16 32.69 2.16
C LEU A 120 5.63 31.91 3.39
N ALA A 121 5.43 30.59 3.39
CA ALA A 121 5.77 29.72 4.51
C ALA A 121 7.28 29.50 4.70
N SER A 122 8.09 29.61 3.64
CA SER A 122 9.54 29.53 3.75
C SER A 122 10.14 30.80 4.34
N ALA A 123 9.42 31.92 4.30
CA ALA A 123 9.83 33.22 4.82
C ALA A 123 11.29 33.56 4.44
N GLY A 124 11.55 33.52 3.12
CA GLY A 124 12.83 33.87 2.51
C GLY A 124 13.95 32.84 2.70
N LEU A 125 13.64 31.63 3.18
CA LEU A 125 14.62 30.56 3.32
C LEU A 125 14.55 29.59 2.14
N ASP A 126 15.60 29.60 1.32
CA ASP A 126 15.70 28.74 0.14
C ASP A 126 16.61 27.53 0.37
N VAL A 127 16.38 26.48 -0.41
CA VAL A 127 17.22 25.28 -0.46
C VAL A 127 18.32 25.52 -1.50
N ASP A 128 19.59 25.43 -1.09
CA ASP A 128 20.74 25.63 -2.00
C ASP A 128 20.82 24.55 -3.09
N LEU A 129 20.41 23.32 -2.77
CA LEU A 129 20.44 22.19 -3.70
C LEU A 129 19.31 21.20 -3.42
N THR A 130 18.49 20.92 -4.43
CA THR A 130 17.44 19.91 -4.35
C THR A 130 17.78 18.71 -5.24
N LEU A 131 17.84 17.51 -4.65
CA LEU A 131 18.16 16.26 -5.32
C LEU A 131 16.90 15.41 -5.47
N ILE A 132 16.53 15.05 -6.70
CA ILE A 132 15.35 14.25 -7.00
C ILE A 132 15.72 12.78 -7.12
N PHE A 133 15.12 11.92 -6.29
CA PHE A 133 15.31 10.47 -6.34
C PHE A 133 14.15 9.83 -7.09
N ASP A 134 14.41 9.40 -8.32
CA ASP A 134 13.42 8.77 -9.17
C ASP A 134 13.39 7.24 -8.98
N VAL A 135 12.16 6.71 -9.01
CA VAL A 135 11.85 5.29 -8.93
C VAL A 135 10.46 5.06 -9.50
N ASP A 136 10.26 3.96 -10.20
CA ASP A 136 8.96 3.52 -10.65
C ASP A 136 8.01 3.32 -9.45
N PRO A 137 6.76 3.79 -9.52
CA PRO A 137 5.80 3.64 -8.43
C PRO A 137 5.52 2.18 -8.04
N ARG A 138 5.68 1.20 -8.93
CA ARG A 138 5.55 -0.23 -8.61
C ARG A 138 6.76 -0.71 -7.83
N THR A 139 7.97 -0.43 -8.31
CA THR A 139 9.23 -0.70 -7.60
C THR A 139 9.19 -0.16 -6.16
N SER A 140 8.82 1.10 -6.00
CA SER A 140 8.74 1.75 -4.68
C SER A 140 7.75 1.05 -3.73
N ARG A 141 6.65 0.48 -4.27
CA ARG A 141 5.67 -0.30 -3.49
C ARG A 141 6.27 -1.60 -3.01
N ILE A 142 7.01 -2.29 -3.86
CA ILE A 142 7.72 -3.54 -3.52
C ILE A 142 8.70 -3.27 -2.38
N ARG A 143 9.58 -2.27 -2.53
CA ARG A 143 10.55 -1.86 -1.50
C ARG A 143 9.89 -1.53 -0.17
N LYS A 144 8.79 -0.78 -0.20
CA LYS A 144 8.02 -0.47 1.02
C LYS A 144 7.38 -1.69 1.66
N ARG A 145 6.89 -2.63 0.85
CA ARG A 145 6.32 -3.87 1.36
C ARG A 145 7.41 -4.63 2.10
N LEU A 146 8.56 -4.82 1.45
CA LEU A 146 9.78 -5.41 2.04
C LEU A 146 10.18 -4.74 3.37
N GLU A 147 10.28 -3.40 3.39
CA GLU A 147 10.62 -2.64 4.59
C GLU A 147 9.63 -2.90 5.74
N LYS A 148 8.32 -2.81 5.47
CA LYS A 148 7.29 -2.99 6.51
C LYS A 148 7.46 -4.32 7.24
N ILE A 149 7.73 -5.36 6.47
CA ILE A 149 7.83 -6.70 6.99
C ILE A 149 9.07 -6.88 7.87
N ARG A 150 10.23 -6.41 7.38
CA ARG A 150 11.48 -6.42 8.17
C ARG A 150 11.34 -5.61 9.45
N SER A 151 10.63 -4.48 9.38
CA SER A 151 10.51 -3.54 10.49
C SER A 151 9.54 -4.00 11.59
N GLN A 152 8.92 -5.16 11.43
CA GLN A 152 7.98 -5.72 12.39
C GLN A 152 6.79 -4.81 12.76
N ARG A 153 6.49 -3.86 11.86
CA ARG A 153 5.46 -2.85 12.09
C ARG A 153 4.25 -3.24 11.28
N SER A 154 3.26 -3.83 11.95
CA SER A 154 1.86 -3.92 11.52
C SER A 154 1.20 -2.54 11.48
N ARG A 155 1.85 -1.56 10.85
CA ARG A 155 1.25 -0.24 10.66
C ARG A 155 0.26 -0.29 9.53
N ASP A 156 -0.99 -0.06 9.89
CA ASP A 156 -2.06 0.37 9.00
C ASP A 156 -1.54 1.39 7.98
N GLY A 157 -1.96 1.21 6.72
CA GLY A 157 -1.61 2.16 5.66
C GLY A 157 -2.02 3.58 6.04
N GLY A 158 -1.16 4.57 5.76
CA GLY A 158 -1.55 5.96 5.92
C GLY A 158 -2.51 6.42 4.82
N ARG A 159 -3.19 7.56 5.02
CA ARG A 159 -4.17 8.16 4.10
C ARG A 159 -3.74 8.15 2.62
N LYS A 160 -2.49 8.50 2.31
CA LYS A 160 -1.93 8.45 0.94
C LYS A 160 -2.00 7.06 0.29
N GLY A 161 -1.95 6.01 1.10
CA GLY A 161 -2.08 4.62 0.64
C GLY A 161 -3.48 4.28 0.12
N LEU A 162 -4.51 4.99 0.58
CA LEU A 162 -5.89 4.83 0.12
C LEU A 162 -6.11 5.45 -1.27
N SER A 163 -5.26 6.38 -1.70
CA SER A 163 -5.41 7.10 -2.97
C SER A 163 -4.94 6.31 -4.21
N GLY A 164 -4.53 5.05 -4.05
CA GLY A 164 -4.19 4.15 -5.15
C GLY A 164 -2.84 4.44 -5.82
N SER A 165 -2.62 3.91 -7.03
CA SER A 165 -1.37 4.09 -7.81
C SER A 165 -1.30 5.41 -8.53
N GLY A 166 -2.42 5.86 -9.11
CA GLY A 166 -2.46 7.10 -9.88
C GLY A 166 -1.98 8.30 -9.05
N PHE A 167 -2.22 8.31 -7.74
CA PHE A 167 -1.68 9.34 -6.85
C PHE A 167 -0.14 9.35 -6.82
N LYS A 168 0.52 8.18 -6.77
CA LYS A 168 1.98 8.11 -6.78
C LYS A 168 2.57 8.44 -8.14
N GLU A 169 1.91 8.01 -9.22
CA GLU A 169 2.31 8.32 -10.60
C GLU A 169 2.27 9.82 -10.84
N ARG A 170 1.18 10.50 -10.44
CA ARG A 170 1.10 11.97 -10.54
C ARG A 170 2.15 12.69 -9.70
N ILE A 171 2.42 12.24 -8.48
CA ILE A 171 3.50 12.80 -7.65
C ILE A 171 4.87 12.62 -8.33
N ARG A 172 5.16 11.43 -8.89
CA ARG A 172 6.40 11.19 -9.63
C ARG A 172 6.50 12.15 -10.82
N SER A 173 5.43 12.26 -11.60
CA SER A 173 5.35 13.19 -12.75
C SER A 173 5.66 14.62 -12.33
N GLY A 174 5.04 15.10 -11.24
CA GLY A 174 5.28 16.45 -10.73
C GLY A 174 6.73 16.68 -10.32
N TYR A 175 7.38 15.72 -9.66
CA TYR A 175 8.81 15.84 -9.36
C TYR A 175 9.67 15.94 -10.62
N LEU A 176 9.40 15.11 -11.63
CA LEU A 176 10.20 15.11 -12.87
C LEU A 176 9.96 16.37 -13.71
N GLU A 177 8.73 16.88 -13.74
CA GLU A 177 8.38 18.13 -14.41
C GLU A 177 9.08 19.32 -13.77
N LEU A 178 9.01 19.44 -12.44
CA LEU A 178 9.69 20.49 -11.69
C LEU A 178 11.22 20.33 -11.77
N ALA A 179 11.74 19.11 -11.77
CA ALA A 179 13.17 18.86 -11.99
C ALA A 179 13.64 19.39 -13.33
N LYS A 180 12.85 19.17 -14.40
CA LYS A 180 13.16 19.69 -15.73
C LYS A 180 13.05 21.21 -15.79
N ARG A 181 12.00 21.79 -15.20
CA ARG A 181 11.76 23.24 -15.17
C ARG A 181 12.91 23.97 -14.45
N ASP A 182 13.29 23.46 -13.28
CA ASP A 182 14.22 24.12 -12.36
C ASP A 182 15.66 23.55 -12.48
N ARG A 183 15.90 22.69 -13.48
CA ARG A 183 17.19 22.02 -13.76
C ARG A 183 17.78 21.30 -12.54
N LEU A 184 16.93 20.63 -11.77
CA LEU A 184 17.32 19.89 -10.57
C LEU A 184 17.96 18.55 -10.95
N PRO A 185 19.04 18.13 -10.28
CA PRO A 185 19.62 16.81 -10.47
C PRO A 185 18.64 15.68 -10.15
N VAL A 186 18.57 14.70 -11.05
CA VAL A 186 17.75 13.49 -10.90
C VAL A 186 18.66 12.29 -10.75
N PHE A 187 18.42 11.46 -9.73
CA PHE A 187 19.12 10.21 -9.46
C PHE A 187 18.17 9.04 -9.66
N HIS A 188 18.45 8.19 -10.63
CA HIS A 188 17.67 6.97 -10.84
C HIS A 188 18.08 5.90 -9.83
N THR A 189 17.15 5.54 -8.94
CA THR A 189 17.45 4.60 -7.83
C THR A 189 17.07 3.17 -8.16
N GLU A 190 16.56 2.91 -9.36
CA GLU A 190 16.08 1.59 -9.76
C GLU A 190 17.21 0.64 -10.08
N ARG A 191 18.33 1.16 -10.56
CA ARG A 191 19.44 0.42 -11.17
C ARG A 191 20.71 0.40 -10.34
N SER A 192 20.65 0.94 -9.13
CA SER A 192 21.82 1.04 -8.26
C SER A 192 21.50 0.75 -6.80
N GLY A 193 22.43 0.08 -6.12
CA GLY A 193 22.36 -0.13 -4.68
C GLY A 193 22.43 1.19 -3.90
N PRO A 194 21.98 1.23 -2.63
CA PRO A 194 22.00 2.46 -1.84
C PRO A 194 23.39 3.12 -1.70
N HIS A 195 24.46 2.33 -1.65
CA HIS A 195 25.84 2.82 -1.58
C HIS A 195 26.30 3.46 -2.89
N GLU A 196 25.94 2.89 -4.03
CA GLU A 196 26.26 3.45 -5.35
C GLU A 196 25.51 4.77 -5.59
N VAL A 197 24.23 4.84 -5.22
CA VAL A 197 23.46 6.09 -5.30
C VAL A 197 24.07 7.14 -4.38
N ALA A 198 24.48 6.76 -3.16
CA ALA A 198 25.16 7.68 -2.24
C ALA A 198 26.50 8.18 -2.81
N ALA A 199 27.29 7.30 -3.44
CA ALA A 199 28.54 7.69 -4.09
C ALA A 199 28.30 8.72 -5.21
N ARG A 200 27.25 8.56 -6.03
CA ARG A 200 26.88 9.56 -7.04
C ARG A 200 26.46 10.89 -6.44
N VAL A 201 25.70 10.86 -5.34
CA VAL A 201 25.34 12.09 -4.62
C VAL A 201 26.59 12.77 -4.08
N ILE A 202 27.53 12.02 -3.49
CA ILE A 202 28.79 12.55 -2.98
C ILE A 202 29.62 13.15 -4.13
N ALA A 203 29.77 12.46 -5.25
CA ALA A 203 30.45 12.97 -6.44
C ALA A 203 29.81 14.27 -6.95
N MET A 204 28.48 14.36 -6.95
CA MET A 204 27.77 15.59 -7.28
C MET A 204 28.09 16.74 -6.32
N LEU A 205 28.17 16.46 -5.02
CA LEU A 205 28.49 17.46 -3.99
C LEU A 205 29.96 17.92 -4.06
N GLU A 206 30.88 17.02 -4.37
CA GLU A 206 32.33 17.30 -4.37
C GLU A 206 32.85 17.82 -5.71
N HIS A 207 32.22 17.42 -6.82
CA HIS A 207 32.72 17.67 -8.19
C HIS A 207 31.70 18.37 -9.09
N GLY A 208 30.45 18.57 -8.64
CA GLY A 208 29.39 19.19 -9.43
C GLY A 208 28.87 18.34 -10.59
N ALA A 209 29.32 17.08 -10.70
CA ALA A 209 28.92 16.15 -11.74
C ALA A 209 28.95 14.70 -11.23
N PHE A 210 28.20 13.83 -11.89
CA PHE A 210 28.18 12.39 -11.64
C PHE A 210 27.81 11.65 -12.94
N GLU A 211 28.22 10.39 -13.05
CA GLU A 211 27.80 9.52 -14.15
C GLU A 211 26.53 8.75 -13.77
N GLU A 212 25.51 8.82 -14.63
CA GLU A 212 24.33 7.97 -14.50
C GLU A 212 24.65 6.53 -14.98
N PRO A 213 24.16 5.49 -14.30
CA PRO A 213 24.18 4.13 -14.84
C PRO A 213 23.56 4.06 -16.24
N ALA A 214 24.12 3.19 -17.08
CA ALA A 214 23.67 2.98 -18.46
C ALA A 214 22.16 2.66 -18.55
N GLU A 215 21.53 3.05 -19.66
CA GLU A 215 20.07 2.90 -19.84
C GLU A 215 19.59 1.44 -19.85
N ASP A 216 20.48 0.52 -20.20
CA ASP A 216 20.30 -0.93 -20.23
C ASP A 216 20.69 -1.62 -18.91
N ALA A 217 21.16 -0.86 -17.91
CA ALA A 217 21.47 -1.44 -16.61
C ALA A 217 20.21 -2.01 -15.95
N THR A 218 20.24 -3.31 -15.70
CA THR A 218 19.20 -4.05 -15.00
C THR A 218 18.87 -3.37 -13.66
N PRO A 219 17.59 -3.15 -13.31
CA PRO A 219 17.21 -2.68 -11.99
C PRO A 219 17.87 -3.56 -10.92
N TRP A 220 18.37 -2.98 -9.83
CA TRP A 220 19.09 -3.75 -8.80
C TRP A 220 18.23 -4.81 -8.09
N PHE A 221 16.90 -4.76 -8.26
CA PHE A 221 15.94 -5.76 -7.78
C PHE A 221 15.44 -6.70 -8.90
N ILE A 222 16.23 -6.74 -9.99
CA ILE A 222 16.30 -7.61 -11.17
C ILE A 222 15.06 -7.67 -12.07
N THR A 223 15.32 -7.29 -13.32
CA THR A 223 14.61 -7.70 -14.52
C THR A 223 15.48 -8.71 -15.27
N ALA A 224 14.94 -9.85 -15.71
CA ALA A 224 15.72 -10.89 -16.38
C ALA A 224 14.96 -11.40 -17.61
N PRO A 225 15.15 -10.78 -18.77
CA PRO A 225 14.33 -11.04 -19.95
C PRO A 225 14.46 -12.46 -20.51
N ASP A 226 15.56 -13.17 -20.21
CA ASP A 226 15.87 -14.48 -20.81
C ASP A 226 16.32 -15.55 -19.79
N VAL A 227 16.12 -15.29 -18.50
CA VAL A 227 16.56 -16.20 -17.43
C VAL A 227 15.34 -16.94 -16.86
N PRO A 228 15.37 -18.27 -16.73
CA PRO A 228 14.34 -19.03 -16.03
C PRO A 228 14.06 -18.43 -14.65
N PHE A 229 12.79 -18.38 -14.23
CA PHE A 229 12.37 -17.66 -13.02
C PHE A 229 13.16 -18.11 -11.78
N GLU A 230 13.43 -19.39 -11.62
CA GLU A 230 14.17 -19.94 -10.49
C GLU A 230 15.63 -19.48 -10.45
N VAL A 231 16.27 -19.42 -11.62
CA VAL A 231 17.66 -18.95 -11.75
C VAL A 231 17.73 -17.45 -11.47
N ALA A 232 16.78 -16.68 -12.02
CA ALA A 232 16.67 -15.25 -11.75
C ALA A 232 16.47 -14.99 -10.26
N VAL A 233 15.60 -15.76 -9.59
CA VAL A 233 15.36 -15.65 -8.15
C VAL A 233 16.58 -16.05 -7.33
N ALA A 234 17.28 -17.15 -7.66
CA ALA A 234 18.44 -17.61 -6.90
C ALA A 234 19.57 -16.55 -6.83
N SER A 235 19.68 -15.70 -7.86
CA SER A 235 20.66 -14.60 -7.90
C SER A 235 20.32 -13.40 -7.00
N LEU A 236 19.09 -13.33 -6.48
CA LEU A 236 18.60 -12.20 -5.68
C LEU A 236 19.06 -12.29 -4.22
N PRO A 237 19.15 -11.16 -3.49
CA PRO A 237 19.33 -11.17 -2.05
C PRO A 237 18.18 -11.92 -1.32
N PRO A 238 18.42 -12.63 -0.20
CA PRO A 238 17.43 -13.50 0.46
C PRO A 238 16.07 -12.82 0.73
N LEU A 239 16.09 -11.55 1.14
CA LEU A 239 14.86 -10.80 1.43
C LEU A 239 14.04 -10.48 0.17
N VAL A 240 14.70 -10.35 -0.99
CA VAL A 240 14.05 -10.14 -2.28
C VAL A 240 13.56 -11.47 -2.84
N GLN A 241 14.34 -12.55 -2.68
CA GLN A 241 13.88 -13.91 -2.95
C GLN A 241 12.57 -14.22 -2.22
N LEU A 242 12.48 -13.86 -0.93
CA LEU A 242 11.29 -14.08 -0.13
C LEU A 242 10.04 -13.37 -0.67
N TYR A 243 10.20 -12.19 -1.27
CA TYR A 243 9.09 -11.46 -1.88
C TYR A 243 8.58 -12.17 -3.14
N PHE A 244 9.49 -12.61 -4.02
CA PHE A 244 9.12 -13.25 -5.28
C PHE A 244 8.66 -14.70 -5.08
N THR A 245 9.22 -15.41 -4.10
CA THR A 245 8.81 -16.78 -3.73
C THR A 245 7.69 -16.83 -2.70
N ARG A 246 7.14 -15.66 -2.33
CA ARG A 246 5.98 -15.57 -1.42
C ARG A 246 4.85 -16.42 -1.97
N ARG A 247 4.23 -17.24 -1.11
CA ARG A 247 3.15 -18.17 -1.49
C ARG A 247 3.55 -19.20 -2.55
N MET A 248 4.84 -19.52 -2.66
CA MET A 248 5.33 -20.55 -3.59
C MET A 248 6.01 -21.68 -2.81
N PRO A 249 5.92 -22.94 -3.28
CA PRO A 249 6.61 -24.07 -2.69
C PRO A 249 8.13 -23.87 -2.58
N MET A 250 8.77 -23.36 -3.64
CA MET A 250 10.22 -23.12 -3.68
C MET A 250 10.73 -22.17 -2.57
N GLY A 251 9.88 -21.31 -2.01
CA GLY A 251 10.24 -20.38 -0.94
C GLY A 251 10.13 -20.95 0.47
N ARG A 252 9.69 -22.21 0.65
CA ARG A 252 9.40 -22.78 1.97
C ARG A 252 10.64 -22.89 2.85
N ALA A 253 11.74 -23.43 2.33
CA ALA A 253 12.98 -23.59 3.09
C ALA A 253 13.52 -22.24 3.60
N LEU A 254 13.46 -21.21 2.74
CA LEU A 254 13.84 -19.85 3.10
C LEU A 254 12.99 -19.28 4.24
N ARG A 255 11.68 -19.54 4.25
CA ARG A 255 10.77 -19.12 5.35
C ARG A 255 11.07 -19.85 6.66
N ALA A 256 11.27 -21.16 6.59
CA ALA A 256 11.55 -21.98 7.77
C ALA A 256 12.83 -21.51 8.48
N GLY A 257 13.91 -21.26 7.72
CA GLY A 257 15.17 -20.74 8.29
C GLY A 257 15.06 -19.35 8.92
N LEU A 258 14.05 -18.55 8.53
CA LEU A 258 13.79 -17.23 9.10
C LEU A 258 12.89 -17.26 10.33
N LEU A 259 12.18 -18.35 10.62
CA LEU A 259 11.20 -18.38 11.71
C LEU A 259 11.87 -18.12 13.07
N GLU A 260 13.09 -18.58 13.31
CA GLU A 260 13.76 -18.34 14.60
C GLU A 260 14.30 -16.92 14.75
N ARG A 261 14.79 -16.32 13.66
CA ARG A 261 15.54 -15.04 13.67
C ARG A 261 14.67 -13.83 13.31
N GLU A 262 13.70 -14.00 12.42
CA GLU A 262 12.82 -12.95 11.87
C GLU A 262 11.37 -13.44 11.74
N ARG A 263 10.75 -13.85 12.85
CA ARG A 263 9.38 -14.44 12.94
C ARG A 263 8.33 -13.73 12.10
N GLU A 264 8.21 -12.42 12.25
CA GLU A 264 7.21 -11.63 11.52
C GLU A 264 7.37 -11.69 10.01
N LEU A 265 8.62 -11.73 9.54
CA LEU A 265 8.91 -11.81 8.12
C LEU A 265 8.59 -13.19 7.57
N ALA A 266 8.94 -14.24 8.31
CA ALA A 266 8.59 -15.61 7.97
C ALA A 266 7.06 -15.79 7.87
N ILE A 267 6.32 -15.33 8.88
CA ILE A 267 4.85 -15.42 8.94
C ILE A 267 4.18 -14.55 7.87
N TRP A 268 4.70 -13.36 7.59
CA TRP A 268 4.19 -12.52 6.51
C TRP A 268 4.32 -13.20 5.14
N ALA A 269 5.45 -13.87 4.90
CA ALA A 269 5.75 -14.49 3.62
C ALA A 269 5.04 -15.83 3.41
N ALA A 270 4.64 -16.49 4.49
CA ALA A 270 3.85 -17.71 4.48
C ALA A 270 2.54 -17.51 3.70
N ASP A 271 2.05 -18.58 3.09
CA ASP A 271 0.67 -18.62 2.63
C ASP A 271 -0.29 -19.04 3.74
N LEU A 272 -1.60 -19.01 3.45
CA LEU A 272 -2.63 -19.49 4.36
C LEU A 272 -2.46 -20.99 4.70
N GLU A 273 -2.12 -21.82 3.72
CA GLU A 273 -1.93 -23.27 3.90
C GLU A 273 -0.48 -23.65 4.26
N ASP A 274 0.37 -22.67 4.59
CA ASP A 274 1.78 -22.97 4.86
C ASP A 274 1.93 -23.71 6.20
N PRO A 275 2.54 -24.92 6.22
CA PRO A 275 2.73 -25.68 7.45
C PRO A 275 3.51 -24.92 8.53
N LEU A 276 4.25 -23.88 8.15
CA LEU A 276 4.96 -22.98 9.08
C LEU A 276 4.02 -22.24 10.05
N LEU A 277 2.75 -22.03 9.69
CA LEU A 277 1.82 -21.28 10.55
C LEU A 277 1.49 -22.01 11.86
N ALA A 278 1.47 -23.35 11.86
CA ALA A 278 1.19 -24.14 13.05
C ALA A 278 2.26 -23.97 14.14
N PRO A 279 3.57 -24.21 13.88
CA PRO A 279 4.62 -23.94 14.88
C PRO A 279 4.75 -22.43 15.19
N ALA A 280 4.46 -21.54 14.25
CA ALA A 280 4.45 -20.10 14.50
C ALA A 280 3.34 -19.68 15.49
N ALA A 281 2.18 -20.35 15.49
CA ALA A 281 1.08 -20.05 16.40
C ALA A 281 1.41 -20.39 17.86
N GLU A 282 2.34 -21.31 18.10
CA GLU A 282 2.84 -21.60 19.45
C GLU A 282 3.87 -20.57 19.91
N LEU A 283 4.77 -20.16 19.01
CA LEU A 283 5.90 -19.28 19.31
C LEU A 283 5.53 -17.79 19.38
N ALA A 284 4.57 -17.35 18.57
CA ALA A 284 4.15 -15.95 18.43
C ALA A 284 2.68 -15.84 17.98
N PRO A 285 1.72 -16.24 18.84
CA PRO A 285 0.30 -16.34 18.49
C PRO A 285 -0.30 -15.01 18.00
N GLU A 286 0.16 -13.88 18.52
CA GLU A 286 -0.26 -12.53 18.13
C GLU A 286 0.01 -12.22 16.65
N LEU A 287 1.08 -12.77 16.09
CA LEU A 287 1.44 -12.59 14.68
C LEU A 287 0.60 -13.44 13.73
N VAL A 288 -0.04 -14.48 14.26
CA VAL A 288 -0.86 -15.45 13.50
C VAL A 288 -2.37 -15.15 13.63
N LEU A 289 -2.79 -14.24 14.52
CA LEU A 289 -4.20 -13.86 14.74
C LEU A 289 -4.98 -13.58 13.45
N ALA A 290 -4.39 -12.80 12.53
CA ALA A 290 -5.02 -12.45 11.25
C ALA A 290 -5.13 -13.63 10.25
N ARG A 291 -4.55 -14.79 10.59
CA ARG A 291 -4.44 -15.98 9.74
C ARG A 291 -5.03 -17.24 10.39
N LEU A 292 -5.64 -17.13 11.57
CA LEU A 292 -6.20 -18.27 12.30
C LEU A 292 -7.14 -19.12 11.45
N GLY A 293 -7.91 -18.49 10.56
CA GLY A 293 -8.83 -19.19 9.64
C GLY A 293 -8.14 -20.32 8.85
N ALA A 294 -6.88 -20.14 8.48
CA ALA A 294 -6.15 -21.07 7.64
C ALA A 294 -5.30 -22.12 8.37
N LEU A 295 -5.28 -22.10 9.71
CA LEU A 295 -4.68 -23.19 10.47
C LEU A 295 -5.57 -24.43 10.35
N GLU A 296 -5.16 -25.42 9.56
CA GLU A 296 -5.86 -26.70 9.43
C GLU A 296 -5.58 -27.64 10.61
N SER A 297 -4.36 -27.61 11.13
CA SER A 297 -3.95 -28.34 12.33
C SER A 297 -2.97 -27.51 13.16
N SER A 298 -3.26 -27.38 14.44
CA SER A 298 -2.35 -26.84 15.45
C SER A 298 -2.60 -27.58 16.76
N VAL A 299 -1.57 -27.74 17.58
CA VAL A 299 -1.70 -28.41 18.90
C VAL A 299 -2.65 -27.63 19.81
N VAL A 300 -2.78 -26.32 19.59
CA VAL A 300 -3.69 -25.42 20.32
C VAL A 300 -4.88 -25.05 19.43
N SER A 301 -6.11 -25.12 19.94
CA SER A 301 -7.29 -24.71 19.16
C SER A 301 -7.33 -23.20 18.89
N LYS A 302 -7.97 -22.80 17.78
CA LYS A 302 -8.12 -21.38 17.38
C LYS A 302 -8.77 -20.54 18.49
N ASP A 303 -9.78 -21.10 19.15
CA ASP A 303 -10.47 -20.42 20.25
C ASP A 303 -9.62 -20.32 21.51
N ALA A 304 -8.80 -21.32 21.82
CA ALA A 304 -7.85 -21.23 22.92
C ALA A 304 -6.81 -20.14 22.67
N LEU A 305 -6.34 -19.95 21.43
CA LEU A 305 -5.45 -18.85 21.06
C LEU A 305 -6.12 -17.48 21.24
N ARG A 306 -7.37 -17.33 20.79
CA ARG A 306 -8.15 -16.09 21.00
C ARG A 306 -8.34 -15.79 22.48
N GLN A 307 -8.71 -16.79 23.26
CA GLN A 307 -8.93 -16.65 24.70
C GLN A 307 -7.67 -16.19 25.43
N ARG A 308 -6.50 -16.76 25.08
CA ARG A 308 -5.20 -16.36 25.67
C ARG A 308 -4.82 -14.90 25.41
N LEU A 309 -5.28 -14.33 24.30
CA LEU A 309 -4.92 -12.98 23.86
C LEU A 309 -6.04 -11.95 24.08
N LEU A 310 -7.17 -12.36 24.65
CA LEU A 310 -8.38 -11.54 24.77
C LEU A 310 -8.13 -10.24 25.53
N GLU A 311 -7.35 -10.30 26.62
CA GLU A 311 -7.03 -9.12 27.45
C GLU A 311 -5.89 -8.27 26.88
N SER A 312 -4.86 -8.90 26.30
CA SER A 312 -3.67 -8.19 25.83
C SER A 312 -3.82 -7.59 24.43
N HIS A 313 -4.67 -8.18 23.58
CA HIS A 313 -4.88 -7.78 22.18
C HIS A 313 -6.38 -7.77 21.81
N PRO A 314 -7.24 -7.02 22.53
CA PRO A 314 -8.70 -7.11 22.40
C PRO A 314 -9.20 -6.74 20.99
N VAL A 315 -8.55 -5.79 20.32
CA VAL A 315 -8.94 -5.33 18.98
C VAL A 315 -8.65 -6.38 17.92
N GLU A 316 -7.46 -6.97 17.95
CA GLU A 316 -7.03 -8.01 17.02
C GLU A 316 -7.86 -9.28 17.20
N VAL A 317 -8.16 -9.65 18.45
CA VAL A 317 -9.05 -10.78 18.76
C VAL A 317 -10.45 -10.52 18.22
N ALA A 318 -11.04 -9.34 18.47
CA ALA A 318 -12.36 -8.99 17.93
C ALA A 318 -12.41 -9.10 16.40
N ARG A 319 -11.42 -8.56 15.68
CA ARG A 319 -11.34 -8.67 14.22
C ARG A 319 -11.16 -10.11 13.74
N SER A 320 -10.43 -10.95 14.49
CA SER A 320 -10.26 -12.37 14.17
C SER A 320 -11.55 -13.21 14.25
N LEU A 321 -12.62 -12.65 14.85
CA LEU A 321 -13.95 -13.26 14.93
C LEU A 321 -14.81 -12.94 13.71
N ALA A 322 -14.36 -12.10 12.77
CA ALA A 322 -15.11 -11.82 11.55
C ALA A 322 -15.43 -13.12 10.80
N ARG A 323 -16.72 -13.30 10.46
CA ARG A 323 -17.27 -14.53 9.82
C ARG A 323 -17.11 -15.82 10.66
N VAL A 324 -16.87 -15.69 11.95
CA VAL A 324 -16.86 -16.82 12.90
C VAL A 324 -18.19 -16.85 13.66
N GLU A 325 -18.86 -17.99 13.56
CA GLU A 325 -20.16 -18.26 14.21
C GLU A 325 -19.99 -19.15 15.45
N GLY A 326 -21.05 -19.22 16.26
CA GLY A 326 -21.14 -20.10 17.43
C GLY A 326 -20.96 -19.40 18.79
N ASP A 327 -21.42 -20.08 19.83
CA ASP A 327 -21.56 -19.54 21.19
C ASP A 327 -20.23 -19.09 21.82
N ALA A 328 -19.11 -19.75 21.49
CA ALA A 328 -17.79 -19.34 21.97
C ALA A 328 -17.39 -17.97 21.41
N ALA A 329 -17.59 -17.75 20.10
CA ALA A 329 -17.32 -16.48 19.44
C ALA A 329 -18.25 -15.36 19.97
N ASP A 330 -19.53 -15.68 20.18
CA ASP A 330 -20.50 -14.70 20.68
C ASP A 330 -20.23 -14.28 22.13
N ARG A 331 -19.80 -15.21 22.99
CA ARG A 331 -19.30 -14.88 24.34
C ARG A 331 -18.09 -13.96 24.29
N MET A 332 -17.12 -14.22 23.42
CA MET A 332 -15.95 -13.35 23.27
C MET A 332 -16.34 -11.95 22.77
N ARG A 333 -17.27 -11.83 21.81
CA ARG A 333 -17.77 -10.51 21.34
C ARG A 333 -18.40 -9.70 22.48
N ILE A 334 -19.15 -10.35 23.37
CA ILE A 334 -19.74 -9.70 24.55
C ILE A 334 -18.63 -9.21 25.51
N GLN A 335 -17.64 -10.06 25.81
CA GLN A 335 -16.53 -9.70 26.68
C GLN A 335 -15.70 -8.53 26.14
N LEU A 336 -15.56 -8.44 24.82
CA LEU A 336 -14.79 -7.40 24.13
C LEU A 336 -15.57 -6.09 23.92
N ALA A 337 -16.87 -6.06 24.21
CA ALA A 337 -17.75 -4.92 23.88
C ALA A 337 -17.32 -3.60 24.51
N GLU A 338 -16.71 -3.63 25.71
CA GLU A 338 -16.22 -2.44 26.39
C GLU A 338 -14.81 -2.05 25.95
N ALA A 339 -13.92 -3.03 25.81
CA ALA A 339 -12.51 -2.81 25.47
C ALA A 339 -12.31 -2.45 23.97
N ALA A 340 -13.15 -2.97 23.08
CA ALA A 340 -13.00 -2.81 21.63
C ALA A 340 -14.35 -2.70 20.88
N PRO A 341 -15.23 -1.74 21.23
CA PRO A 341 -16.60 -1.66 20.69
C PRO A 341 -16.66 -1.55 19.16
N GLY A 342 -15.78 -0.75 18.55
CA GLY A 342 -15.71 -0.57 17.10
C GLY A 342 -15.33 -1.85 16.36
N ALA A 343 -14.29 -2.55 16.85
CA ALA A 343 -13.85 -3.82 16.28
C ALA A 343 -14.89 -4.95 16.46
N VAL A 344 -15.68 -4.92 17.56
CA VAL A 344 -16.80 -5.84 17.73
C VAL A 344 -17.87 -5.57 16.66
N VAL A 345 -18.23 -4.31 16.38
CA VAL A 345 -19.17 -3.98 15.29
C VAL A 345 -18.64 -4.46 13.93
N GLU A 346 -17.36 -4.25 13.64
CA GLU A 346 -16.70 -4.76 12.43
C GLU A 346 -16.82 -6.29 12.31
N SER A 347 -16.64 -7.02 13.43
CA SER A 347 -16.70 -8.49 13.47
C SER A 347 -18.06 -9.10 13.11
N LEU A 348 -19.13 -8.30 13.09
CA LEU A 348 -20.50 -8.72 12.77
C LEU A 348 -20.79 -8.76 11.26
N MET A 349 -19.80 -8.49 10.41
CA MET A 349 -19.95 -8.60 8.96
C MET A 349 -20.56 -9.95 8.56
N GLY A 350 -21.48 -9.92 7.59
CA GLY A 350 -22.22 -11.10 7.11
C GLY A 350 -23.34 -11.60 8.02
N ARG A 351 -23.51 -11.05 9.23
CA ARG A 351 -24.55 -11.50 10.18
C ARG A 351 -25.74 -10.54 10.24
N ALA A 352 -26.93 -11.05 9.92
CA ALA A 352 -28.19 -10.30 9.99
C ALA A 352 -29.14 -10.82 11.09
N ASP A 353 -28.66 -11.69 11.97
CA ASP A 353 -29.46 -12.28 13.05
C ASP A 353 -29.80 -11.29 14.19
N ALA A 354 -30.67 -11.72 15.09
CA ALA A 354 -31.12 -10.89 16.22
C ALA A 354 -29.97 -10.52 17.18
N PHE A 355 -28.97 -11.40 17.35
CA PHE A 355 -27.81 -11.14 18.19
C PHE A 355 -26.95 -10.01 17.62
N ALA A 356 -26.62 -10.09 16.33
CA ALA A 356 -25.88 -9.05 15.61
C ALA A 356 -26.64 -7.72 15.62
N THR A 357 -27.95 -7.74 15.44
CA THR A 357 -28.80 -6.54 15.51
C THR A 357 -28.72 -5.88 16.89
N SER A 358 -28.87 -6.67 17.97
CA SER A 358 -28.77 -6.17 19.35
C SER A 358 -27.40 -5.54 19.66
N LEU A 359 -26.30 -6.20 19.25
CA LEU A 359 -24.96 -5.63 19.42
C LEU A 359 -24.76 -4.36 18.59
N ARG A 360 -25.27 -4.31 17.35
CA ARG A 360 -25.24 -3.08 16.55
C ARG A 360 -25.98 -1.97 17.28
N ASP A 361 -27.18 -2.18 17.78
CA ASP A 361 -27.94 -1.15 18.51
C ASP A 361 -27.19 -0.58 19.71
N ARG A 362 -26.56 -1.46 20.50
CA ARG A 362 -25.77 -1.05 21.67
C ARG A 362 -24.50 -0.29 21.29
N LEU A 363 -23.76 -0.77 20.28
CA LEU A 363 -22.39 -0.33 20.01
C LEU A 363 -22.26 0.66 18.85
N TRP A 364 -23.32 0.86 18.03
CA TRP A 364 -23.25 1.63 16.78
C TRP A 364 -22.59 3.00 16.94
N LYS A 365 -22.97 3.74 17.98
CA LYS A 365 -22.49 5.10 18.24
C LYS A 365 -21.00 5.17 18.59
N HIS A 366 -20.43 4.07 19.08
CA HIS A 366 -19.03 3.96 19.49
C HIS A 366 -18.11 3.51 18.34
N ALA A 367 -18.68 2.93 17.27
CA ALA A 367 -17.95 2.58 16.06
C ALA A 367 -17.82 3.80 15.13
N ASP A 368 -16.72 3.91 14.40
CA ASP A 368 -16.56 4.92 13.36
C ASP A 368 -17.33 4.57 12.07
N ALA A 369 -17.33 5.46 11.08
CA ALA A 369 -18.07 5.23 9.83
C ALA A 369 -17.56 3.99 9.06
N TYR A 370 -16.26 3.72 9.11
CA TYR A 370 -15.62 2.61 8.41
C TYR A 370 -15.96 1.27 9.06
N GLU A 371 -15.84 1.19 10.38
CA GLU A 371 -16.22 0.01 11.16
C GLU A 371 -17.72 -0.32 11.00
N ARG A 372 -18.58 0.70 10.99
CA ARG A 372 -20.01 0.55 10.70
C ARG A 372 -20.27 0.01 9.29
N ALA A 373 -19.56 0.53 8.28
CA ALA A 373 -19.73 0.08 6.90
C ALA A 373 -19.28 -1.38 6.73
N LEU A 374 -18.13 -1.76 7.30
CA LEU A 374 -17.63 -3.14 7.30
C LEU A 374 -18.55 -4.09 8.05
N GLY A 375 -19.06 -3.69 9.22
CA GLY A 375 -20.01 -4.48 10.01
C GLY A 375 -21.34 -4.76 9.30
N LEU A 376 -21.66 -4.02 8.23
CA LEU A 376 -22.81 -4.26 7.35
C LEU A 376 -22.45 -4.99 6.05
N GLN A 377 -21.18 -5.28 5.80
CA GLN A 377 -20.76 -5.94 4.57
C GLN A 377 -21.38 -7.35 4.51
N GLY A 378 -21.97 -7.70 3.36
CA GLY A 378 -22.64 -9.00 3.18
C GLY A 378 -24.05 -9.10 3.79
N CYS A 379 -24.56 -8.05 4.45
CA CYS A 379 -25.93 -8.03 4.98
C CYS A 379 -26.90 -7.34 4.01
N ASP A 380 -27.97 -8.05 3.64
CA ASP A 380 -28.98 -7.62 2.67
C ASP A 380 -30.40 -7.45 3.25
N ASP A 381 -30.53 -7.50 4.58
CA ASP A 381 -31.80 -7.32 5.28
C ASP A 381 -32.23 -5.85 5.38
N ALA A 382 -33.49 -5.62 5.76
CA ALA A 382 -34.10 -4.29 5.81
C ALA A 382 -33.46 -3.36 6.86
N ASP A 383 -32.99 -3.87 8.01
CA ASP A 383 -32.33 -3.04 9.02
C ASP A 383 -30.95 -2.58 8.52
N SER A 384 -30.18 -3.51 7.95
CA SER A 384 -28.88 -3.22 7.34
C SER A 384 -29.00 -2.16 6.25
N TRP A 385 -30.02 -2.24 5.38
CA TRP A 385 -30.26 -1.22 4.36
C TRP A 385 -30.62 0.15 4.95
N ARG A 386 -31.48 0.20 5.97
CA ARG A 386 -31.84 1.45 6.65
C ARG A 386 -30.61 2.15 7.24
N ARG A 387 -29.69 1.38 7.82
CA ARG A 387 -28.41 1.93 8.32
C ARG A 387 -27.50 2.37 7.18
N ARG A 388 -27.43 1.58 6.11
CA ARG A 388 -26.62 1.86 4.93
C ARG A 388 -27.04 3.14 4.22
N GLU A 389 -28.34 3.40 4.07
CA GLU A 389 -28.87 4.64 3.46
C GLU A 389 -28.47 5.89 4.25
N LYS A 390 -28.53 5.82 5.59
CA LYS A 390 -28.05 6.92 6.46
C LYS A 390 -26.55 7.16 6.30
N LEU A 391 -25.75 6.11 6.12
CA LEU A 391 -24.32 6.22 5.85
C LEU A 391 -24.05 6.77 4.45
N LEU A 392 -24.85 6.37 3.45
CA LEU A 392 -24.68 6.80 2.05
C LEU A 392 -24.81 8.32 1.90
N GLN A 393 -25.67 8.95 2.71
CA GLN A 393 -25.80 10.43 2.75
C GLN A 393 -24.56 11.13 3.30
N LYS A 394 -23.74 10.45 4.09
CA LYS A 394 -22.56 11.01 4.77
C LYS A 394 -21.26 10.71 4.03
N ASP A 395 -21.08 9.46 3.60
CA ASP A 395 -19.89 8.99 2.88
C ASP A 395 -20.28 7.95 1.82
N PRO A 396 -20.67 8.40 0.61
CA PRO A 396 -21.08 7.50 -0.46
C PRO A 396 -19.97 6.55 -0.90
N ALA A 397 -18.72 7.02 -0.98
CA ALA A 397 -17.59 6.24 -1.47
C ALA A 397 -17.30 5.02 -0.58
N LEU A 398 -17.37 5.23 0.74
CA LEU A 398 -17.21 4.17 1.72
C LEU A 398 -18.33 3.12 1.62
N VAL A 399 -19.58 3.56 1.50
CA VAL A 399 -20.72 2.64 1.39
C VAL A 399 -20.65 1.83 0.09
N ILE A 400 -20.39 2.48 -1.04
CA ILE A 400 -20.33 1.84 -2.36
C ILE A 400 -19.29 0.74 -2.38
N SER A 401 -18.07 0.99 -1.85
CA SER A 401 -17.01 -0.02 -1.83
C SER A 401 -17.35 -1.27 -1.00
N ASN A 402 -18.32 -1.18 -0.10
CA ASN A 402 -18.83 -2.29 0.72
C ASN A 402 -20.07 -2.99 0.14
N LEU A 403 -20.57 -2.58 -1.03
CA LEU A 403 -21.67 -3.26 -1.72
C LEU A 403 -21.24 -4.53 -2.45
N ARG A 404 -19.93 -4.77 -2.57
CA ARG A 404 -19.38 -5.95 -3.26
C ARG A 404 -19.99 -7.25 -2.72
N GLY A 405 -20.46 -8.09 -3.63
CA GLY A 405 -21.04 -9.41 -3.33
C GLY A 405 -22.52 -9.39 -2.96
N LEU A 406 -23.18 -8.22 -2.91
CA LEU A 406 -24.64 -8.13 -2.78
C LEU A 406 -25.29 -8.21 -4.17
N ALA A 407 -26.30 -9.07 -4.30
CA ALA A 407 -27.05 -9.30 -5.54
C ALA A 407 -28.43 -8.57 -5.56
N SER A 408 -28.69 -7.70 -4.58
CA SER A 408 -29.94 -6.98 -4.46
C SER A 408 -30.19 -6.04 -5.64
N GLU A 409 -31.43 -5.95 -6.11
CA GLU A 409 -31.89 -4.97 -7.11
C GLU A 409 -31.62 -3.52 -6.68
N ARG A 410 -31.39 -3.29 -5.38
CA ARG A 410 -31.04 -1.97 -4.82
C ARG A 410 -29.62 -1.51 -5.16
N VAL A 411 -28.73 -2.41 -5.58
CA VAL A 411 -27.31 -2.11 -5.82
C VAL A 411 -27.12 -1.34 -7.14
N ASP A 412 -27.70 -1.81 -8.23
CA ASP A 412 -27.45 -1.27 -9.58
C ASP A 412 -27.84 0.21 -9.75
N PRO A 413 -28.99 0.68 -9.20
CA PRO A 413 -29.31 2.10 -9.24
C PRO A 413 -28.28 2.97 -8.52
N ILE A 414 -27.71 2.47 -7.41
CA ILE A 414 -26.67 3.20 -6.66
C ILE A 414 -25.39 3.24 -7.49
N LEU A 415 -24.93 2.11 -8.02
CA LEU A 415 -23.69 2.07 -8.80
C LEU A 415 -23.76 2.95 -10.05
N THR A 416 -24.89 2.91 -10.76
CA THR A 416 -25.13 3.74 -11.95
C THR A 416 -25.12 5.23 -11.60
N ARG A 417 -25.84 5.61 -10.53
CA ARG A 417 -25.90 7.01 -10.07
C ARG A 417 -24.53 7.59 -9.74
N PHE A 418 -23.61 6.78 -9.22
CA PHE A 418 -22.31 7.22 -8.74
C PHE A 418 -21.14 6.85 -9.66
N ALA A 419 -21.40 6.29 -10.86
CA ALA A 419 -20.36 5.82 -11.78
C ALA A 419 -19.31 6.91 -12.10
N GLU A 420 -19.75 8.12 -12.42
CA GLU A 420 -18.85 9.23 -12.78
C GLU A 420 -18.29 9.96 -11.56
N LEU A 421 -19.07 10.05 -10.47
CA LEU A 421 -18.68 10.75 -9.25
C LEU A 421 -17.68 9.96 -8.40
N ALA A 422 -17.79 8.63 -8.42
CA ALA A 422 -17.00 7.71 -7.60
C ALA A 422 -16.61 6.45 -8.41
N PRO A 423 -15.89 6.59 -9.54
CA PRO A 423 -15.60 5.48 -10.44
C PRO A 423 -14.81 4.35 -9.77
N LYS A 424 -13.86 4.67 -8.88
CA LYS A 424 -13.05 3.65 -8.20
C LYS A 424 -13.87 2.82 -7.19
N PRO A 425 -14.66 3.42 -6.27
CA PRO A 425 -15.59 2.66 -5.45
C PRO A 425 -16.56 1.81 -6.26
N VAL A 426 -17.09 2.33 -7.38
CA VAL A 426 -18.00 1.58 -8.25
C VAL A 426 -17.30 0.37 -8.86
N LEU A 427 -16.12 0.54 -9.47
CA LEU A 427 -15.34 -0.58 -10.03
C LEU A 427 -14.96 -1.64 -8.97
N GLN A 428 -14.71 -1.23 -7.72
CA GLN A 428 -14.49 -2.16 -6.61
C GLN A 428 -15.76 -2.96 -6.27
N ALA A 429 -16.92 -2.31 -6.26
CA ALA A 429 -18.20 -2.96 -6.01
C ALA A 429 -18.58 -3.99 -7.09
N LEU A 430 -18.14 -3.77 -8.33
CA LEU A 430 -18.36 -4.68 -9.47
C LEU A 430 -17.50 -5.96 -9.42
N GLN A 431 -16.50 -6.06 -8.54
CA GLN A 431 -15.63 -7.24 -8.47
C GLN A 431 -16.43 -8.52 -8.17
N GLY A 432 -16.29 -9.52 -9.06
CA GLY A 432 -17.03 -10.78 -9.00
C GLY A 432 -18.37 -10.76 -9.74
N ARG A 433 -18.77 -9.63 -10.35
CA ARG A 433 -19.98 -9.53 -11.17
C ARG A 433 -19.64 -9.57 -12.67
N GLY A 434 -20.17 -10.57 -13.36
CA GLY A 434 -20.05 -10.78 -14.82
C GLY A 434 -21.35 -10.52 -15.60
N ASP A 435 -22.32 -9.82 -14.99
CA ASP A 435 -23.58 -9.49 -15.65
C ASP A 435 -23.45 -8.33 -16.66
N ALA A 436 -24.42 -8.20 -17.56
CA ALA A 436 -24.40 -7.20 -18.63
C ALA A 436 -24.28 -5.76 -18.12
N THR A 437 -24.96 -5.43 -17.02
CA THR A 437 -24.90 -4.10 -16.39
C THR A 437 -23.49 -3.82 -15.87
N ALA A 438 -22.86 -4.78 -15.20
CA ALA A 438 -21.49 -4.66 -14.73
C ALA A 438 -20.49 -4.44 -15.87
N HIS A 439 -20.62 -5.17 -16.99
CA HIS A 439 -19.76 -4.95 -18.16
C HIS A 439 -20.02 -3.61 -18.85
N ALA A 440 -21.27 -3.15 -18.92
CA ALA A 440 -21.60 -1.83 -19.45
C ALA A 440 -20.93 -0.72 -18.64
N LEU A 441 -21.00 -0.78 -17.30
CA LEU A 441 -20.33 0.18 -16.42
C LEU A 441 -18.80 0.13 -16.57
N ARG A 442 -18.20 -1.06 -16.71
CA ARG A 442 -16.75 -1.18 -16.98
C ARG A 442 -16.35 -0.52 -18.30
N ARG A 443 -17.16 -0.68 -19.36
CA ARG A 443 -16.94 -0.03 -20.66
C ARG A 443 -17.08 1.49 -20.57
N GLN A 444 -18.11 1.98 -19.89
CA GLN A 444 -18.29 3.42 -19.64
C GLN A 444 -17.07 4.02 -18.93
N LEU A 445 -16.44 3.25 -18.02
CA LEU A 445 -15.32 3.71 -17.21
C LEU A 445 -13.95 3.31 -17.78
N LEU A 446 -13.83 2.91 -19.05
CA LEU A 446 -12.57 2.46 -19.66
C LEU A 446 -11.41 3.45 -19.48
N ASP A 447 -11.70 4.75 -19.62
CA ASP A 447 -10.69 5.81 -19.52
C ASP A 447 -10.21 6.08 -18.09
N THR A 448 -10.86 5.50 -17.08
CA THR A 448 -10.43 5.64 -15.68
C THR A 448 -9.09 4.94 -15.41
N GLY A 449 -8.69 4.02 -16.28
CA GLY A 449 -7.38 3.37 -16.28
C GLY A 449 -7.42 1.93 -15.78
N ARG A 450 -6.31 1.50 -15.18
CA ARG A 450 -6.06 0.10 -14.81
C ARG A 450 -7.06 -0.49 -13.80
N GLU A 451 -7.80 0.35 -13.07
CA GLU A 451 -8.84 -0.06 -12.12
C GLU A 451 -9.97 -0.88 -12.77
N VAL A 452 -10.22 -0.67 -14.07
CA VAL A 452 -11.15 -1.52 -14.84
C VAL A 452 -10.64 -2.96 -14.89
N ILE A 453 -9.36 -3.15 -15.16
CA ILE A 453 -8.70 -4.48 -15.19
C ILE A 453 -8.73 -5.13 -13.80
N ASP A 454 -8.46 -4.35 -12.74
CA ASP A 454 -8.54 -4.84 -11.35
C ASP A 454 -9.96 -5.31 -10.97
N SER A 455 -11.00 -4.80 -11.64
CA SER A 455 -12.39 -5.22 -11.42
C SER A 455 -12.76 -6.55 -12.08
N LEU A 456 -11.90 -7.08 -12.96
CA LEU A 456 -12.09 -8.32 -13.72
C LEU A 456 -11.48 -9.55 -13.04
N ILE A 457 -10.86 -9.42 -11.86
CA ILE A 457 -10.22 -10.53 -11.17
C ILE A 457 -11.20 -11.70 -10.98
N GLY A 458 -10.81 -12.89 -11.44
CA GLY A 458 -11.60 -14.12 -11.34
C GLY A 458 -12.75 -14.27 -12.36
N LEU A 459 -12.96 -13.31 -13.27
CA LEU A 459 -13.99 -13.42 -14.30
C LEU A 459 -13.49 -14.16 -15.55
N ASP A 460 -14.22 -15.21 -15.91
CA ASP A 460 -13.95 -16.10 -17.04
C ASP A 460 -15.10 -16.05 -18.07
N ASP A 461 -15.39 -14.85 -18.56
CA ASP A 461 -16.41 -14.63 -19.58
C ASP A 461 -15.82 -13.90 -20.79
N PRO A 462 -16.43 -14.02 -21.99
CA PRO A 462 -15.91 -13.41 -23.20
C PRO A 462 -15.72 -11.88 -23.11
N SER A 463 -16.59 -11.17 -22.38
CA SER A 463 -16.46 -9.72 -22.22
C SER A 463 -15.27 -9.36 -21.34
N ALA A 464 -14.99 -10.13 -20.29
CA ALA A 464 -13.80 -9.95 -19.46
C ALA A 464 -12.50 -10.21 -20.23
N TRP A 465 -12.44 -11.29 -21.02
CA TRP A 465 -11.27 -11.60 -21.86
C TRP A 465 -11.00 -10.51 -22.90
N ALA A 466 -12.04 -10.03 -23.60
CA ALA A 466 -11.91 -8.93 -24.56
C ALA A 466 -11.38 -7.64 -23.92
N LEU A 467 -11.86 -7.30 -22.71
CA LEU A 467 -11.36 -6.12 -21.98
C LEU A 467 -9.89 -6.27 -21.56
N ARG A 468 -9.44 -7.49 -21.20
CA ARG A 468 -8.02 -7.76 -20.90
C ARG A 468 -7.15 -7.56 -22.14
N GLU A 469 -7.59 -8.04 -23.29
CA GLU A 469 -6.88 -7.87 -24.56
C GLU A 469 -6.79 -6.39 -24.97
N GLN A 470 -7.90 -5.67 -24.91
CA GLN A 470 -7.95 -4.25 -25.28
C GLN A 470 -6.98 -3.38 -24.46
N MET A 471 -6.67 -3.78 -23.23
CA MET A 471 -5.81 -3.01 -22.33
C MET A 471 -4.39 -3.61 -22.15
N LEU A 472 -4.07 -4.69 -22.87
CA LEU A 472 -2.82 -5.44 -22.73
C LEU A 472 -1.59 -4.57 -22.98
N ASP A 473 -1.55 -3.87 -24.12
CA ASP A 473 -0.38 -3.09 -24.56
C ASP A 473 -0.04 -1.97 -23.57
N ARG A 474 -1.06 -1.43 -22.90
CA ARG A 474 -0.91 -0.34 -21.94
C ARG A 474 -0.60 -0.84 -20.53
N TRP A 475 -1.09 -2.02 -20.14
CA TRP A 475 -1.05 -2.50 -18.75
C TRP A 475 -0.75 -4.01 -18.60
N PRO A 476 0.33 -4.55 -19.20
CA PRO A 476 0.56 -6.00 -19.27
C PRO A 476 0.66 -6.67 -17.90
N SER A 477 1.37 -6.06 -16.94
CA SER A 477 1.47 -6.60 -15.57
C SER A 477 0.14 -6.59 -14.81
N THR A 478 -0.74 -5.62 -15.09
CA THR A 478 -2.08 -5.56 -14.46
C THR A 478 -2.99 -6.62 -15.07
N VAL A 479 -2.88 -6.86 -16.38
CA VAL A 479 -3.56 -7.97 -17.05
C VAL A 479 -3.12 -9.30 -16.45
N ALA A 480 -1.81 -9.56 -16.32
CA ALA A 480 -1.26 -10.76 -15.68
C ALA A 480 -1.74 -10.95 -14.22
N TRP A 481 -1.92 -9.85 -13.49
CA TRP A 481 -2.52 -9.86 -12.14
C TRP A 481 -4.01 -10.21 -12.16
N SER A 482 -4.77 -9.70 -13.13
CA SER A 482 -6.22 -9.93 -13.25
C SER A 482 -6.61 -11.39 -13.50
N LEU A 483 -5.68 -12.21 -14.00
CA LEU A 483 -5.83 -13.65 -14.19
C LEU A 483 -5.76 -14.43 -12.85
N GLY A 484 -5.72 -13.74 -11.70
CA GLY A 484 -5.82 -14.38 -10.39
C GLY A 484 -7.13 -15.16 -10.27
N GLY A 485 -7.04 -16.43 -9.87
CA GLY A 485 -8.18 -17.36 -9.82
C GLY A 485 -8.47 -18.11 -11.12
N LEU A 486 -7.76 -17.80 -12.21
CA LEU A 486 -7.89 -18.46 -13.52
C LEU A 486 -6.63 -19.26 -13.88
N ALA A 487 -5.88 -19.74 -12.89
CA ALA A 487 -4.58 -20.38 -13.12
C ALA A 487 -4.71 -21.62 -14.03
N ASP A 488 -5.77 -22.40 -13.84
CA ASP A 488 -6.01 -23.66 -14.56
C ASP A 488 -6.81 -23.47 -15.86
N HIS A 489 -7.15 -22.22 -16.22
CA HIS A 489 -7.89 -21.95 -17.45
C HIS A 489 -6.96 -22.05 -18.68
N ALA A 490 -7.43 -22.71 -19.74
CA ALA A 490 -6.63 -23.02 -20.93
C ALA A 490 -6.03 -21.79 -21.63
N GLN A 491 -6.69 -20.62 -21.52
CA GLN A 491 -6.22 -19.38 -22.14
C GLN A 491 -5.17 -18.62 -21.30
N THR A 492 -5.00 -18.98 -20.02
CA THR A 492 -4.14 -18.24 -19.09
C THR A 492 -2.66 -18.26 -19.48
N PRO A 493 -2.05 -19.41 -19.83
CA PRO A 493 -0.65 -19.44 -20.27
C PRO A 493 -0.40 -18.58 -21.51
N ALA A 494 -1.29 -18.65 -22.51
CA ALA A 494 -1.16 -17.86 -23.74
C ALA A 494 -1.27 -16.35 -23.49
N MET A 495 -2.19 -15.94 -22.60
CA MET A 495 -2.30 -14.53 -22.21
C MET A 495 -1.06 -14.04 -21.44
N LEU A 496 -0.51 -14.87 -20.55
CA LEU A 496 0.71 -14.54 -19.80
C LEU A 496 1.93 -14.43 -20.71
N GLU A 497 2.03 -15.28 -21.73
CA GLU A 497 3.07 -15.18 -22.77
C GLU A 497 2.97 -13.86 -23.55
N ARG A 498 1.76 -13.44 -23.92
CA ARG A 498 1.54 -12.13 -24.56
C ARG A 498 1.89 -10.97 -23.62
N CYS A 499 1.55 -11.10 -22.33
CA CYS A 499 1.97 -10.12 -21.31
C CYS A 499 3.51 -10.03 -21.23
N ARG A 500 4.20 -11.18 -21.30
CA ARG A 500 5.67 -11.24 -21.31
C ARG A 500 6.25 -10.61 -22.56
N ALA A 501 5.67 -10.85 -23.74
CA ALA A 501 6.10 -10.19 -24.97
C ALA A 501 6.00 -8.65 -24.89
N CYS A 502 4.96 -8.14 -24.23
CA CYS A 502 4.78 -6.70 -24.01
C CYS A 502 5.70 -6.13 -22.92
N ALA A 503 6.19 -6.97 -21.99
CA ALA A 503 7.00 -6.57 -20.85
C ALA A 503 8.04 -7.66 -20.50
N PRO A 504 9.05 -7.88 -21.36
CA PRO A 504 9.95 -9.04 -21.27
C PRO A 504 10.80 -9.03 -20.00
N THR A 505 11.08 -7.84 -19.48
CA THR A 505 11.89 -7.61 -18.30
C THR A 505 11.11 -7.79 -16.99
N ASP A 506 9.77 -7.92 -17.01
CA ASP A 506 8.95 -7.90 -15.81
C ASP A 506 8.93 -9.25 -15.06
N LEU A 507 9.74 -9.34 -13.99
CA LEU A 507 9.83 -10.53 -13.14
C LEU A 507 8.50 -10.91 -12.47
N PHE A 508 7.56 -9.96 -12.30
CA PHE A 508 6.23 -10.28 -11.81
C PHE A 508 5.41 -11.06 -12.86
N VAL A 509 5.54 -10.71 -14.14
CA VAL A 509 4.91 -11.46 -15.23
C VAL A 509 5.54 -12.86 -15.33
N SER A 510 6.88 -12.95 -15.28
CA SER A 510 7.58 -14.24 -15.27
C SER A 510 7.18 -15.13 -14.09
N ARG A 511 7.02 -14.56 -12.89
CA ARG A 511 6.50 -15.27 -11.71
C ARG A 511 5.10 -15.83 -11.96
N ARG A 512 4.21 -15.06 -12.59
CA ARG A 512 2.83 -15.48 -12.87
C ARG A 512 2.78 -16.59 -13.92
N LEU A 513 3.58 -16.45 -14.98
CA LEU A 513 3.75 -17.48 -16.01
C LEU A 513 4.25 -18.78 -15.38
N TYR A 514 5.30 -18.69 -14.57
CA TYR A 514 5.84 -19.83 -13.84
C TYR A 514 4.79 -20.56 -13.00
N GLN A 515 3.99 -19.82 -12.23
CA GLN A 515 2.91 -20.40 -11.43
C GLN A 515 1.91 -21.16 -12.31
N ALA A 516 1.48 -20.58 -13.44
CA ALA A 516 0.52 -21.20 -14.34
C ALA A 516 1.07 -22.46 -15.04
N THR A 517 2.37 -22.51 -15.33
CA THR A 517 2.99 -23.66 -16.01
C THR A 517 3.41 -24.78 -15.06
N THR A 518 3.52 -24.51 -13.75
CA THR A 518 3.98 -25.50 -12.75
C THR A 518 2.87 -26.04 -11.86
N THR A 519 1.68 -25.44 -11.86
CA THR A 519 0.51 -25.98 -11.14
C THR A 519 -0.01 -27.31 -11.70
N ASP A 520 0.41 -27.71 -12.91
CA ASP A 520 0.01 -28.95 -13.57
C ASP A 520 0.59 -30.25 -12.94
N SER A 521 1.47 -30.15 -11.92
CA SER A 521 2.15 -31.34 -11.37
C SER A 521 1.77 -31.73 -9.94
N SER A 522 0.75 -31.12 -9.31
CA SER A 522 0.45 -31.41 -7.89
C SER A 522 -1.03 -31.47 -7.46
N SER A 523 -2.00 -31.24 -8.36
CA SER A 523 -3.44 -31.32 -8.04
C SER A 523 -4.11 -32.65 -8.46
N SER A 524 -3.33 -33.72 -8.63
CA SER A 524 -3.83 -35.09 -8.60
C SER A 524 -3.38 -35.75 -7.29
N LYS A 525 -4.12 -35.53 -6.21
CA LYS A 525 -4.26 -36.47 -5.09
C LYS A 525 -5.40 -36.08 -4.17
#